data_AF-J3KX98-F1
#
_entry.id   AF-J3KX98-F1
#
_cell.length_a   1.000
_cell.length_b   1.000
_cell.length_c   1.000
_cell.angle_alpha   90.00
_cell.angle_beta   90.00
_cell.angle_gamma   90.00
#
_symmetry.space_group_name_H-M   'P 1'
#
loop_
_entity.id
_entity.type
_entity.pdbx_description
1 polymer ?
#
loop_
_entity_poly.entity_id
_entity_poly.type
_entity_poly.pdbx_seq_one_letter_code
_entity_poly.pdbx_strand_id
1 'polypeptide(L)'
;MFSVFYNLFCILNNTMQRLFTTREELKDAADRVLENHAYKRVNDMMYQLRVDVVKLYFHIVRGEGIKNNVACAIELSKEEHLQARIEWVSEDDWPSLCHHWETKQYLEKRQKARESRLQSKNDTRNRGGSRPFTETQQWLVLNLSINQLSLSTTFY
;
A
#
# COMPACT_ATOMS: atom_id res chain seq x y z
N MET A 1 10.55 -13.98 -10.13
CA MET A 1 9.46 -14.02 -9.14
C MET A 1 9.41 -12.78 -8.22
N PHE A 2 10.49 -12.01 -8.05
CA PHE A 2 10.53 -10.84 -7.15
C PHE A 2 10.69 -9.46 -7.83
N SER A 3 10.84 -9.39 -9.16
CA SER A 3 11.31 -8.16 -9.84
C SER A 3 10.39 -6.94 -9.62
N VAL A 4 9.09 -7.02 -9.92
CA VAL A 4 8.17 -5.87 -9.76
C VAL A 4 7.95 -5.50 -8.31
N PHE A 5 7.80 -6.48 -7.43
CA PHE A 5 7.59 -6.26 -6.00
C PHE A 5 8.81 -5.60 -5.35
N TYR A 6 10.00 -6.13 -5.66
CA TYR A 6 11.26 -5.58 -5.20
C TYR A 6 11.51 -4.22 -5.81
N ASN A 7 11.29 -4.03 -7.12
CA ASN A 7 11.47 -2.73 -7.77
C ASN A 7 10.53 -1.68 -7.20
N LEU A 8 9.24 -1.99 -6.99
CA LEU A 8 8.29 -1.04 -6.42
C LEU A 8 8.62 -0.71 -4.96
N PHE A 9 9.00 -1.72 -4.17
CA PHE A 9 9.47 -1.54 -2.80
C PHE A 9 10.74 -0.69 -2.76
N CYS A 10 11.74 -0.98 -3.61
CA CYS A 10 12.99 -0.27 -3.70
C CYS A 10 12.80 1.16 -4.21
N ILE A 11 11.94 1.39 -5.21
CA ILE A 11 11.64 2.74 -5.72
C ILE A 11 11.00 3.57 -4.60
N LEU A 12 9.99 3.03 -3.91
CA LEU A 12 9.33 3.73 -2.81
C LEU A 12 10.31 3.99 -1.65
N ASN A 13 11.10 3.00 -1.25
CA ASN A 13 12.04 3.13 -0.14
C ASN A 13 13.16 4.13 -0.45
N ASN A 14 13.81 4.02 -1.63
CA ASN A 14 14.87 4.94 -2.03
C ASN A 14 14.37 6.38 -2.22
N THR A 15 13.17 6.57 -2.76
CA THR A 15 12.60 7.91 -2.93
C THR A 15 12.31 8.56 -1.58
N MET A 16 11.81 7.79 -0.61
CA MET A 16 11.54 8.31 0.74
C MET A 16 12.83 8.58 1.51
N GLN A 17 13.82 7.68 1.48
CA GLN A 17 15.12 7.90 2.12
C GLN A 17 15.86 9.14 1.58
N ARG A 18 15.68 9.48 0.29
CA ARG A 18 16.26 10.71 -0.29
C ARG A 18 15.62 12.00 0.21
N LEU A 19 14.39 11.96 0.73
CA LEU A 19 13.63 13.15 1.14
C LEU A 19 13.74 13.47 2.64
N PHE A 20 14.20 12.52 3.47
CA PHE A 20 14.27 12.70 4.92
C PHE A 20 15.72 12.58 5.41
N THR A 21 16.28 13.69 5.92
CA THR A 21 17.54 13.66 6.65
C THR A 21 17.26 13.46 8.13
N THR A 22 17.76 12.37 8.70
CA THR A 22 17.55 12.00 10.11
C THR A 22 18.88 12.02 10.84
N ARG A 23 18.86 12.36 12.14
CA ARG A 23 20.04 12.24 13.02
C ARG A 23 20.55 10.80 13.03
N GLU A 24 21.88 10.63 13.09
CA GLU A 24 22.53 9.31 13.02
C GLU A 24 21.95 8.32 14.05
N GLU A 25 21.72 8.79 15.27
CA GLU A 25 21.16 8.03 16.39
C GLU A 25 19.73 7.49 16.16
N LEU A 26 19.00 8.05 15.20
CA LEU A 26 17.62 7.67 14.88
C LEU A 26 17.49 7.01 13.50
N LYS A 27 18.58 6.84 12.74
CA LYS A 27 18.54 6.26 11.40
C LYS A 27 17.91 4.87 11.40
N ASP A 28 18.35 3.97 12.27
CA ASP A 28 17.79 2.62 12.34
C ASP A 28 16.28 2.60 12.63
N ALA A 29 15.82 3.53 13.48
CA ALA A 29 14.40 3.66 13.78
C ALA A 29 13.62 4.22 12.58
N ALA A 30 14.18 5.23 11.91
CA ALA A 30 13.60 5.83 10.70
C ALA A 30 13.53 4.81 9.56
N ASP A 31 14.59 4.06 9.31
CA ASP A 31 14.66 3.01 8.29
C ASP A 31 13.59 1.94 8.55
N ARG A 32 13.46 1.46 9.80
CA ARG A 32 12.39 0.52 10.16
C ARG A 32 10.99 1.09 9.89
N VAL A 33 10.76 2.37 10.17
CA VAL A 33 9.46 3.01 9.90
C VAL A 33 9.20 3.13 8.41
N LEU A 34 10.22 3.51 7.62
CA LEU A 34 10.15 3.63 6.18
C LEU A 34 9.90 2.27 5.52
N GLU A 35 10.63 1.23 5.92
CA GLU A 35 10.43 -0.14 5.44
C GLU A 35 9.01 -0.64 5.72
N ASN A 36 8.53 -0.46 6.96
CA ASN A 36 7.17 -0.84 7.33
C ASN A 36 6.11 -0.08 6.51
N HIS A 37 6.34 1.21 6.28
CA HIS A 37 5.45 2.03 5.47
C HIS A 37 5.47 1.59 4.00
N ALA A 38 6.64 1.40 3.40
CA ALA A 38 6.80 0.92 2.03
C ALA A 38 6.16 -0.46 1.85
N TYR A 39 6.41 -1.38 2.77
CA TYR A 39 5.80 -2.70 2.78
C TYR A 39 4.28 -2.63 2.81
N LYS A 40 3.71 -1.80 3.72
CA LYS A 40 2.26 -1.59 3.78
C LYS A 40 1.73 -1.02 2.46
N ARG A 41 2.40 -0.01 1.90
CA ARG A 41 1.96 0.65 0.68
C ARG A 41 1.95 -0.29 -0.51
N VAL A 42 2.98 -1.11 -0.67
CA VAL A 42 3.04 -2.13 -1.73
C VAL A 42 1.90 -3.13 -1.57
N ASN A 43 1.64 -3.63 -0.36
CA ASN A 43 0.51 -4.54 -0.12
C ASN A 43 -0.85 -3.91 -0.47
N ASP A 44 -1.05 -2.63 -0.13
CA ASP A 44 -2.29 -1.91 -0.46
C ASP A 44 -2.45 -1.75 -1.98
N MET A 45 -1.38 -1.40 -2.70
CA MET A 45 -1.38 -1.30 -4.17
C MET A 45 -1.69 -2.66 -4.81
N MET A 46 -1.09 -3.73 -4.31
CA MET A 46 -1.32 -5.09 -4.79
C MET A 46 -2.77 -5.55 -4.59
N TYR A 47 -3.37 -5.18 -3.47
CA TYR A 47 -4.78 -5.43 -3.21
C TYR A 47 -5.69 -4.66 -4.17
N GLN A 48 -5.43 -3.37 -4.39
CA GLN A 48 -6.21 -2.55 -5.33
C GLN A 48 -6.08 -3.09 -6.76
N LEU A 49 -4.86 -3.39 -7.20
CA LEU A 49 -4.60 -3.98 -8.51
C LEU A 49 -5.43 -5.25 -8.72
N ARG A 50 -5.50 -6.16 -7.72
CA ARG A 50 -6.35 -7.35 -7.81
C ARG A 50 -7.83 -6.99 -8.01
N VAL A 51 -8.33 -6.02 -7.25
CA VAL A 51 -9.74 -5.58 -7.35
C VAL A 51 -10.03 -4.99 -8.74
N ASP A 52 -9.11 -4.21 -9.29
CA ASP A 52 -9.27 -3.62 -10.61
C ASP A 52 -9.25 -4.67 -11.72
N VAL A 53 -8.44 -5.71 -11.57
CA VAL A 53 -8.41 -6.87 -12.49
C VAL A 53 -9.73 -7.63 -12.47
N VAL A 54 -10.31 -7.82 -11.27
CA VAL A 54 -11.62 -8.46 -11.15
C VAL A 54 -12.69 -7.64 -11.86
N LYS A 55 -12.68 -6.30 -11.73
CA LYS A 55 -13.60 -5.44 -12.49
C LYS A 55 -13.38 -5.56 -13.98
N LEU A 56 -12.12 -5.52 -14.41
CA LEU A 56 -11.75 -5.57 -15.82
C LEU A 56 -12.18 -6.89 -16.45
N TYR A 57 -12.00 -8.01 -15.75
CA TYR A 57 -12.46 -9.32 -16.17
C TYR A 57 -13.98 -9.35 -16.38
N PHE A 58 -14.76 -8.87 -15.40
CA PHE A 58 -16.22 -8.81 -15.54
C PHE A 58 -16.66 -7.87 -16.67
N HIS A 59 -15.94 -6.77 -16.86
CA HIS A 59 -16.25 -5.82 -17.92
C HIS A 59 -15.96 -6.38 -19.32
N ILE A 60 -14.77 -6.97 -19.53
CA ILE A 60 -14.33 -7.45 -20.85
C ILE A 60 -14.94 -8.81 -21.18
N VAL A 61 -14.92 -9.76 -20.24
CA VAL A 61 -15.30 -11.16 -20.50
C VAL A 61 -16.80 -11.37 -20.31
N ARG A 62 -17.41 -10.70 -19.33
CA ARG A 62 -18.84 -10.87 -19.02
C ARG A 62 -19.73 -9.72 -19.49
N GLY A 63 -19.15 -8.59 -19.92
CA GLY A 63 -19.91 -7.41 -20.32
C GLY A 63 -20.62 -6.69 -19.17
N GLU A 64 -20.25 -6.98 -17.92
CA GLU A 64 -20.94 -6.49 -16.73
C GLU A 64 -20.06 -5.54 -15.91
N GLY A 65 -20.62 -4.39 -15.53
CA GLY A 65 -19.98 -3.46 -14.61
C GLY A 65 -20.25 -3.84 -13.15
N ILE A 66 -19.23 -4.33 -12.45
CA ILE A 66 -19.35 -4.67 -11.02
C ILE A 66 -18.86 -3.54 -10.11
N LYS A 67 -19.56 -3.36 -8.98
CA LYS A 67 -19.16 -2.39 -7.95
C LYS A 67 -17.98 -2.91 -7.12
N ASN A 68 -17.24 -1.99 -6.51
CA ASN A 68 -16.05 -2.27 -5.69
C ASN A 68 -16.30 -3.30 -4.59
N ASN A 69 -17.41 -3.18 -3.87
CA ASN A 69 -17.78 -4.08 -2.77
C ASN A 69 -17.94 -5.54 -3.23
N VAL A 70 -18.48 -5.74 -4.43
CA VAL A 70 -18.65 -7.06 -5.04
C VAL A 70 -17.31 -7.58 -5.55
N ALA A 71 -16.55 -6.75 -6.27
CA ALA A 71 -15.22 -7.10 -6.80
C ALA A 71 -14.23 -7.54 -5.70
N CYS A 72 -14.30 -6.91 -4.53
CA CYS A 72 -13.48 -7.28 -3.37
C CYS A 72 -13.75 -8.71 -2.86
N ALA A 73 -14.98 -9.21 -3.01
CA ALA A 73 -15.40 -10.50 -2.48
C ALA A 73 -15.08 -11.67 -3.44
N ILE A 74 -15.08 -11.42 -4.74
CA ILE A 74 -14.88 -12.44 -5.78
C ILE A 74 -13.46 -13.00 -5.72
N GLU A 75 -13.31 -14.30 -5.95
CA GLU A 75 -12.03 -14.98 -6.16
C GLU A 75 -12.00 -15.48 -7.60
N LEU A 76 -10.99 -15.06 -8.34
CA LEU A 76 -10.75 -15.50 -9.71
C LEU A 76 -9.61 -16.53 -9.70
N SER A 77 -9.62 -17.46 -10.65
CA SER A 77 -8.49 -18.36 -10.90
C SER A 77 -7.35 -17.65 -11.64
N LYS A 78 -6.17 -18.27 -11.75
CA LYS A 78 -5.05 -17.74 -12.55
C LYS A 78 -5.47 -17.43 -13.95
N GLU A 79 -6.18 -18.36 -14.57
CA GLU A 79 -6.56 -18.33 -15.98
C GLU A 79 -7.49 -17.15 -16.22
N GLU A 80 -8.40 -16.90 -15.28
CA GLU A 80 -9.29 -15.73 -15.32
C GLU A 80 -8.52 -14.41 -15.13
N HIS A 81 -7.55 -14.35 -14.21
CA HIS A 81 -6.71 -13.16 -14.06
C HIS A 81 -5.88 -12.90 -15.33
N LEU A 82 -5.38 -13.93 -16.00
CA LEU A 82 -4.60 -13.79 -17.23
C LEU A 82 -5.42 -13.18 -18.38
N GLN A 83 -6.73 -13.37 -18.40
CA GLN A 83 -7.64 -12.78 -19.39
C GLN A 83 -7.88 -11.27 -19.19
N ALA A 84 -7.52 -10.73 -18.03
CA ALA A 84 -7.79 -9.34 -17.66
C ALA A 84 -6.50 -8.62 -17.24
N ARG A 85 -5.49 -8.60 -18.12
CA ARG A 85 -4.24 -7.87 -17.88
C ARG A 85 -4.49 -6.37 -17.79
N ILE A 86 -3.90 -5.75 -16.79
CA ILE A 86 -3.86 -4.31 -16.64
C ILE A 86 -2.68 -3.74 -17.44
N GLU A 87 -2.94 -2.76 -18.29
CA GLU A 87 -2.01 -2.23 -19.30
C GLU A 87 -0.66 -1.79 -18.72
N TRP A 88 -0.65 -1.13 -17.57
CA TRP A 88 0.57 -0.60 -16.95
C TRP A 88 1.46 -1.67 -16.31
N VAL A 89 0.99 -2.92 -16.17
CA VAL A 89 1.81 -4.04 -15.68
C VAL A 89 2.45 -4.73 -16.88
N SER A 90 3.78 -4.90 -16.82
CA SER A 90 4.55 -5.60 -17.85
C SER A 90 3.98 -6.99 -18.15
N GLU A 91 3.97 -7.38 -19.42
CA GLU A 91 3.52 -8.70 -19.86
C GLU A 91 4.35 -9.83 -19.25
N ASP A 92 5.66 -9.62 -19.08
CA ASP A 92 6.57 -10.60 -18.50
C ASP A 92 6.30 -10.84 -17.00
N ASP A 93 5.88 -9.79 -16.30
CA ASP A 93 5.66 -9.83 -14.86
C ASP A 93 4.22 -10.23 -14.49
N TRP A 94 3.28 -10.08 -15.42
CA TRP A 94 1.86 -10.36 -15.22
C TRP A 94 1.58 -11.78 -14.71
N PRO A 95 2.13 -12.86 -15.31
CA PRO A 95 1.90 -14.22 -14.84
C PRO A 95 2.42 -14.48 -13.42
N SER A 96 3.55 -13.85 -13.07
CA SER A 96 4.12 -13.95 -11.71
C SER A 96 3.19 -13.31 -10.68
N LEU A 97 2.55 -12.21 -11.08
CA LEU A 97 1.63 -11.46 -10.24
C LEU A 97 0.30 -12.19 -10.06
N CYS A 98 -0.26 -12.77 -11.12
CA CYS A 98 -1.43 -13.65 -11.02
C CYS A 98 -1.15 -14.86 -10.12
N HIS A 99 0.01 -15.49 -10.27
CA HIS A 99 0.41 -16.62 -9.44
C HIS A 99 0.53 -16.24 -7.96
N HIS A 100 1.04 -15.04 -7.65
CA HIS A 100 1.11 -14.55 -6.28
C HIS A 100 -0.26 -14.55 -5.58
N TRP A 101 -1.33 -14.14 -6.28
CA TRP A 101 -2.69 -14.10 -5.71
C TRP A 101 -3.31 -15.48 -5.48
N GLU A 102 -2.82 -16.50 -6.18
CA GLU A 102 -3.24 -17.89 -5.96
C GLU A 102 -2.46 -18.60 -4.85
N THR A 103 -1.34 -18.04 -4.42
CA THR A 103 -0.56 -18.67 -3.36
C THR A 103 -1.41 -18.86 -2.11
N LYS A 104 -1.30 -20.05 -1.51
CA LYS A 104 -2.00 -20.39 -0.26
C LYS A 104 -1.75 -19.34 0.83
N GLN A 105 -0.52 -18.82 0.90
CA GLN A 105 -0.15 -17.76 1.84
C GLN A 105 -0.98 -16.48 1.65
N TYR A 106 -1.19 -16.04 0.41
CA TYR A 106 -2.00 -14.87 0.11
C TYR A 106 -3.48 -15.12 0.45
N LEU A 107 -4.04 -16.25 0.03
CA LEU A 107 -5.43 -16.62 0.28
C LEU A 107 -5.73 -16.74 1.78
N GLU A 108 -4.86 -17.38 2.56
CA GLU A 108 -5.00 -17.47 4.02
C GLU A 108 -4.95 -16.10 4.69
N LYS A 109 -4.00 -15.23 4.29
CA LYS A 109 -3.89 -13.87 4.83
C LYS A 109 -5.15 -13.06 4.51
N ARG A 110 -5.68 -13.18 3.29
CA ARG A 110 -6.91 -12.53 2.86
C ARG A 110 -8.13 -13.05 3.63
N GLN A 111 -8.25 -14.37 3.80
CA GLN A 111 -9.34 -14.99 4.54
C GLN A 111 -9.34 -14.55 6.01
N LYS A 112 -8.19 -14.58 6.68
CA LYS A 112 -8.03 -14.08 8.06
C LYS A 112 -8.40 -12.60 8.17
N ALA A 113 -7.96 -11.77 7.21
CA ALA A 113 -8.31 -10.35 7.19
C ALA A 113 -9.83 -10.13 6.99
N ARG A 114 -10.48 -10.96 6.17
CA ARG A 114 -11.93 -10.93 5.95
C ARG A 114 -12.69 -11.34 7.21
N GLU A 115 -12.31 -12.45 7.83
CA GLU A 115 -12.88 -12.95 9.08
C GLU A 115 -12.72 -11.93 10.21
N SER A 116 -11.55 -11.30 10.32
CA SER A 116 -11.29 -10.25 11.31
C SER A 116 -12.23 -9.05 11.16
N ARG A 117 -12.54 -8.64 9.93
CA ARG A 117 -13.50 -7.55 9.63
C ARG A 117 -14.95 -7.96 9.93
N LEU A 118 -15.30 -9.22 9.72
CA LEU A 118 -16.66 -9.73 10.00
C LEU A 118 -16.89 -9.95 11.51
N GLN A 119 -15.86 -10.30 12.26
CA GLN A 119 -15.94 -10.55 13.71
C GLN A 119 -15.91 -9.27 14.56
N SER A 120 -15.50 -8.12 14.01
CA SER A 120 -15.52 -6.85 14.74
C SER A 120 -16.97 -6.31 14.85
N LYS A 121 -17.71 -6.79 15.86
CA LYS A 121 -19.07 -6.33 16.21
C LYS A 121 -19.12 -4.91 16.80
N ASN A 122 -17.96 -4.27 17.00
CA ASN A 122 -17.81 -2.90 17.49
C ASN A 122 -16.90 -2.13 16.52
N ASP A 123 -17.51 -1.35 15.63
CA ASP A 123 -16.82 -0.48 14.65
C ASP A 123 -16.33 0.85 15.27
N THR A 124 -16.14 0.87 16.59
CA THR A 124 -15.47 1.96 17.32
C THR A 124 -14.01 1.62 17.59
N ARG A 125 -13.30 1.08 16.59
CA ARG A 125 -11.83 1.03 16.65
C ARG A 125 -11.30 2.37 16.18
N ASN A 126 -10.96 3.21 17.14
CA ASN A 126 -10.02 4.32 17.06
C ASN A 126 -9.84 4.86 15.64
N ARG A 127 -10.63 5.88 15.29
CA ARG A 127 -10.29 6.87 14.27
C ARG A 127 -9.04 7.66 14.71
N GLY A 128 -7.97 6.97 15.07
CA GLY A 128 -6.64 7.53 15.10
C GLY A 128 -6.30 7.84 13.66
N GLY A 129 -6.82 8.96 13.16
CA GLY A 129 -6.45 9.52 11.89
C GLY A 129 -4.96 9.78 11.95
N SER A 130 -4.18 8.84 11.42
CA SER A 130 -2.85 9.16 10.96
C SER A 130 -3.02 10.34 10.03
N ARG A 131 -2.41 11.48 10.35
CA ARG A 131 -2.44 12.66 9.49
C ARG A 131 -2.00 12.22 8.09
N PRO A 132 -2.76 12.52 7.01
CA PRO A 132 -2.29 12.27 5.66
C PRO A 132 -0.89 12.85 5.47
N PHE A 133 -0.10 12.21 4.61
CA PHE A 133 1.32 12.55 4.45
C PHE A 133 1.57 14.05 4.25
N THR A 134 0.69 14.72 3.49
CA THR A 134 0.67 16.17 3.28
C THR A 134 0.45 16.98 4.56
N GLU A 135 -0.49 16.56 5.43
CA GLU A 135 -0.68 17.20 6.75
C GLU A 135 0.51 16.93 7.68
N THR A 136 1.13 15.75 7.59
CA THR A 136 2.36 15.45 8.33
C THR A 136 3.52 16.33 7.87
N GLN A 137 3.68 16.54 6.56
CA GLN A 137 4.68 17.46 6.00
C GLN A 137 4.43 18.91 6.46
N GLN A 138 3.19 19.40 6.36
CA GLN A 138 2.84 20.74 6.83
C GLN A 138 3.09 20.91 8.34
N TRP A 139 2.75 19.90 9.14
CA TRP A 139 2.99 19.93 10.58
C TRP A 139 4.48 19.90 10.93
N LEU A 140 5.30 19.12 10.22
CA LEU A 140 6.75 19.10 10.40
C LEU A 140 7.37 20.44 10.04
N VAL A 141 6.96 21.05 8.92
CA VAL A 141 7.40 22.40 8.54
C VAL A 141 7.02 23.40 9.63
N LEU A 142 5.76 23.40 10.08
CA LEU A 142 5.31 24.34 11.11
C LEU A 142 6.12 24.18 12.42
N ASN A 143 6.32 22.95 12.92
CA ASN A 143 6.98 22.74 14.20
C ASN A 143 8.51 22.86 14.14
N LEU A 144 9.15 22.50 13.03
CA LEU A 144 10.60 22.67 12.87
C LEU A 144 10.94 24.15 12.63
N SER A 145 10.11 24.89 11.88
CA SER A 145 10.29 26.33 11.67
C SER A 145 10.03 27.15 12.94
N ILE A 146 9.04 26.78 13.76
CA ILE A 146 8.77 27.46 15.05
C ILE A 146 9.92 27.21 16.05
N ASN A 147 10.50 26.00 16.07
CA ASN A 147 11.64 25.69 16.95
C ASN A 147 12.96 26.34 16.49
N GLN A 148 13.09 26.70 15.21
CA GLN A 148 14.22 27.53 14.75
C GLN A 148 14.06 29.00 15.13
N LEU A 149 12.82 29.52 15.18
CA LEU A 149 12.53 30.89 15.62
C LEU A 149 12.62 31.06 17.15
N SER A 150 12.35 30.01 17.94
CA SER A 150 12.49 30.07 19.41
C SER A 150 13.94 30.02 19.88
N LEU A 151 14.84 29.40 19.11
CA LEU A 151 16.29 29.36 19.40
C LEU A 151 17.05 30.61 18.94
N SER A 152 16.48 31.41 18.02
CA SER A 152 17.07 32.68 17.58
C SER A 152 16.64 33.88 18.43
N THR A 153 15.67 33.72 19.34
CA THR A 153 15.10 34.82 20.14
C THR A 153 15.62 34.86 21.58
N THR A 154 16.53 33.96 21.97
CA THR A 154 17.18 33.92 23.30
C THR A 154 18.63 34.42 23.30
N PHE A 155 19.07 35.08 22.22
CA PHE A 155 20.31 35.86 22.20
C PHE A 155 20.00 37.33 21.94
N TYR A 156 19.51 38.03 22.98
CA TYR A 156 19.75 39.46 23.22
C TYR A 156 19.60 39.73 24.72
#